data_AF-A0A2P8AT37-F1
#
_entry.id   AF-A0A2P8AT37-F1
#
_cell.length_a   1.000
_cell.length_b   1.000
_cell.length_c   1.000
_cell.angle_alpha   90.00
_cell.angle_beta   90.00
_cell.angle_gamma   90.00
#
_symmetry.space_group_name_H-M   'P 1'
#
loop_
_entity.id
_entity.type
_entity.pdbx_description
1 polymer ?
#
loop_
_entity_poly.entity_id
_entity_poly.type
_entity_poly.pdbx_seq_one_letter_code
_entity_poly.pdbx_strand_id
1 'polypeptide(L)' 'MHTTLPAGVGYTSLDLNVKFLRPVTVASGTLRCEGTVLQSGRRTALAEARLTDAKGRLIAHATSSCLLFPLDQPA' A
#
# COMPACT_ATOMS: atom_id res chain seq x y z
N MET A 1 -2.53 1.99 5.03
CA MET A 1 -2.74 1.12 6.22
C MET A 1 -2.40 1.85 7.49
N HIS A 2 -1.12 2.08 7.84
CA HIS A 2 -0.72 2.66 9.12
C HIS A 2 -1.52 3.92 9.53
N THR A 3 -1.67 4.86 8.60
CA THR A 3 -2.34 6.15 8.84
C THR A 3 -3.85 6.06 9.08
N THR A 4 -4.48 4.91 8.81
CA THR A 4 -5.93 4.71 8.94
C THR A 4 -6.30 3.78 10.08
N LEU A 5 -5.32 3.22 10.81
CA LEU A 5 -5.58 2.27 11.89
C LEU A 5 -5.79 2.99 13.23
N PRO A 6 -6.70 2.51 14.09
CA PRO A 6 -6.78 2.97 15.47
C PRO A 6 -5.47 2.73 16.23
N ALA A 7 -5.24 3.53 17.27
CA ALA A 7 -4.16 3.25 18.21
C ALA A 7 -4.31 1.85 18.82
N GLY A 8 -3.17 1.17 19.06
CA GLY A 8 -3.15 -0.20 19.59
C GLY A 8 -3.43 -1.29 18.55
N VAL A 9 -3.56 -0.96 17.26
CA VAL A 9 -3.70 -1.95 16.18
C VAL A 9 -2.43 -2.01 15.34
N GLY A 10 -1.89 -3.22 15.25
CA GLY A 10 -0.76 -3.58 14.39
C GLY A 10 -1.25 -4.16 13.08
N TYR A 11 -0.34 -4.19 12.10
CA TYR A 11 -0.62 -4.85 10.84
C TYR A 11 0.63 -5.48 10.24
N THR A 12 0.42 -6.53 9.44
CA THR A 12 1.45 -7.15 8.61
C THR A 12 0.88 -7.44 7.22
N SER A 13 1.73 -7.50 6.20
CA SER A 13 1.30 -7.83 4.84
C SER A 13 0.89 -9.29 4.75
N LEU A 14 -0.27 -9.55 4.14
CA LEU A 14 -0.68 -10.89 3.72
C LEU A 14 -0.28 -11.14 2.27
N ASP A 15 -0.49 -10.14 1.42
CA ASP A 15 -0.11 -10.18 0.02
C ASP A 15 0.24 -8.78 -0.51
N LEU A 16 0.94 -8.79 -1.63
CA LEU A 16 1.20 -7.63 -2.46
C LEU A 16 1.22 -8.10 -3.92
N ASN A 17 0.34 -7.53 -4.73
CA ASN A 17 0.38 -7.69 -6.18
C ASN A 17 0.78 -6.38 -6.82
N VAL A 18 1.74 -6.42 -7.74
CA VAL A 18 2.13 -5.25 -8.55
C VAL A 18 2.10 -5.64 -10.01
N LYS A 19 1.42 -4.83 -10.82
CA LYS A 19 1.43 -4.89 -12.28
C LYS A 19 2.26 -3.73 -12.81
N PHE A 20 3.48 -4.04 -13.25
CA PHE A 20 4.32 -3.07 -13.96
C PHE A 20 3.85 -2.97 -15.41
N LEU A 21 3.38 -1.79 -15.79
CA LEU A 21 2.89 -1.51 -17.14
C LEU A 21 4.00 -0.94 -18.03
N ARG A 22 5.05 -0.39 -17.41
CA ARG A 22 6.21 0.21 -18.07
C ARG A 22 7.48 -0.13 -17.29
N PRO A 23 8.65 -0.24 -17.94
CA PRO A 23 9.92 -0.45 -17.26
C PRO A 23 10.26 0.69 -16.30
N VAL A 24 10.76 0.34 -15.11
CA VAL A 24 11.34 1.28 -14.14
C VAL A 24 12.83 0.99 -14.07
N THR A 25 13.64 2.02 -14.31
CA THR A 25 15.11 1.93 -14.27
C THR A 25 15.67 3.07 -13.42
N VAL A 26 16.98 3.04 -13.16
CA VAL A 26 17.68 4.15 -12.48
C VAL A 26 17.56 5.49 -13.23
N ALA A 27 17.26 5.46 -14.53
CA ALA A 27 17.05 6.64 -15.37
C ALA A 27 15.60 7.14 -15.39
N SER A 28 14.65 6.43 -14.76
CA SER A 28 13.23 6.82 -14.73
C SER A 28 12.95 8.10 -13.94
N GLY A 29 13.94 8.57 -13.16
CA GLY A 29 13.80 9.77 -12.34
C GLY A 29 12.84 9.55 -11.16
N THR A 30 12.26 10.64 -10.66
CA THR A 30 11.32 10.58 -9.54
C THR A 30 9.97 10.03 -9.98
N LEU A 31 9.47 9.04 -9.25
CA LEU A 31 8.14 8.48 -9.42
C LEU A 31 7.28 8.85 -8.19
N ARG A 32 5.99 9.06 -8.41
CA ARG A 32 5.01 9.33 -7.35
C ARG A 32 4.12 8.11 -7.15
N CYS A 33 4.09 7.59 -5.94
CA CYS A 33 3.16 6.52 -5.55
C CYS A 33 2.06 7.10 -4.67
N GLU A 34 0.81 6.83 -5.02
CA GLU A 34 -0.36 7.22 -4.23
C GLU A 34 -1.18 5.97 -3.94
N GLY A 35 -1.49 5.75 -2.66
CA GLY A 35 -2.23 4.59 -2.19
C GLY A 35 -3.50 4.98 -1.44
N THR A 36 -4.55 4.18 -1.62
CA THR A 36 -5.86 4.35 -0.99
C THR A 36 -6.25 3.06 -0.28
N VAL A 37 -6.70 3.18 0.96
CA VAL A 37 -7.33 2.05 1.67
C VAL A 37 -8.76 1.94 1.14
N LEU A 38 -9.06 0.83 0.46
CA LEU A 38 -10.37 0.57 -0.12
C LEU A 38 -11.34 -0.01 0.92
N GLN A 39 -10.83 -0.84 1.82
CA GLN A 39 -11.62 -1.45 2.88
C GLN A 39 -10.73 -1.71 4.10
N SER A 40 -11.24 -1.45 5.30
CA SER A 40 -10.57 -1.80 6.55
C SER A 40 -11.55 -2.52 7.47
N GLY A 41 -11.44 -3.84 7.54
CA GLY A 41 -12.25 -4.69 8.41
C GLY A 41 -11.58 -4.93 9.77
N ARG A 42 -12.10 -5.92 10.52
CA ARG A 42 -11.55 -6.27 11.85
C ARG A 42 -10.22 -7.02 11.78
N ARG A 43 -10.06 -7.90 10.79
CA ARG A 43 -8.89 -8.78 10.64
C ARG A 43 -8.08 -8.49 9.39
N THR A 44 -8.67 -7.86 8.38
CA THR A 44 -8.00 -7.59 7.11
C THR A 44 -8.32 -6.19 6.60
N ALA A 45 -7.35 -5.60 5.91
CA ALA A 45 -7.54 -4.36 5.15
C ALA A 45 -7.06 -4.57 3.72
N LEU A 46 -7.74 -3.95 2.76
CA LEU A 46 -7.41 -3.94 1.34
C LEU A 46 -7.04 -2.52 0.92
N ALA A 47 -5.91 -2.37 0.22
CA ALA A 47 -5.50 -1.12 -0.38
C ALA A 47 -5.14 -1.30 -1.85
N GLU A 48 -5.32 -0.24 -2.63
CA GLU A 48 -4.78 -0.09 -3.98
C GLU A 48 -3.76 1.04 -4.03
N ALA A 49 -2.89 1.02 -5.02
CA ALA A 49 -1.96 2.11 -5.28
C ALA A 49 -1.66 2.28 -6.77
N ARG A 50 -1.36 3.51 -7.15
CA ARG A 50 -0.93 3.91 -8.50
C ARG A 50 0.46 4.53 -8.42
N LEU A 51 1.34 4.13 -9.32
CA LEU A 51 2.66 4.70 -9.50
C LEU A 51 2.70 5.50 -10.81
N THR A 52 3.04 6.78 -10.75
CA THR A 52 3.12 7.68 -11.90
C THR A 52 4.50 8.32 -12.06
N ASP A 53 4.87 8.65 -13.30
CA ASP A 53 6.08 9.44 -13.59
C ASP A 53 5.81 10.96 -13.52
N ALA A 54 6.85 11.77 -13.70
CA ALA A 54 6.75 13.23 -13.73
C ALA A 54 5.84 13.79 -14.84
N LYS A 55 5.48 12.97 -15.85
CA LYS A 55 4.55 13.32 -16.92
C LYS A 55 3.13 12.80 -16.65
N GLY A 56 2.88 12.28 -15.45
CA GLY A 56 1.59 11.73 -15.03
C GLY A 56 1.25 10.37 -15.66
N ARG A 57 2.19 9.69 -16.31
CA ARG A 57 1.93 8.40 -16.96
C ARG A 57 1.87 7.30 -15.91
N LEU A 58 0.88 6.42 -15.99
CA LEU A 58 0.79 5.25 -15.14
C LEU A 58 1.92 4.26 -15.47
N ILE A 59 2.74 3.99 -14.45
CA ILE A 59 3.90 3.10 -14.51
C ILE A 59 3.56 1.73 -13.94
N ALA A 60 2.86 1.70 -12.81
CA ALA A 60 2.42 0.47 -12.18
C ALA A 60 1.11 0.67 -11.40
N HIS A 61 0.37 -0.41 -11.25
CA HIS A 61 -0.74 -0.52 -10.32
C HIS A 61 -0.42 -1.59 -9.28
N ALA A 62 -0.80 -1.36 -8.03
CA ALA A 62 -0.61 -2.32 -6.97
C ALA A 62 -1.89 -2.52 -6.15
N THR A 63 -2.05 -3.72 -5.62
CA THR A 63 -3.04 -4.05 -4.59
C THR A 63 -2.34 -4.78 -3.46
N SER A 64 -2.78 -4.56 -2.23
CA SER A 64 -2.23 -5.28 -1.08
C SER A 64 -3.32 -5.52 -0.05
N SER A 65 -3.34 -6.74 0.50
CA SER A 65 -4.06 -7.02 1.74
C SER A 65 -3.10 -7.07 2.93
N CYS A 66 -3.56 -6.56 4.06
CA CYS A 66 -2.86 -6.68 5.34
C CYS A 66 -3.72 -7.42 6.35
N LEU A 67 -3.09 -8.22 7.21
CA LEU A 67 -3.67 -8.74 8.43
C LEU A 67 -3.59 -7.65 9.49
N LEU A 68 -4.69 -7.42 10.20
CA LEU A 68 -4.79 -6.51 11.33
C LEU A 68 -4.92 -7.32 12.62
N PHE A 69 -4.22 -6.88 13.66
CA PHE A 69 -4.24 -7.55 14.96
C PHE A 69 -4.01 -6.53 16.10
N PRO A 70 -4.56 -6.78 17.30
CA PRO A 70 -4.22 -5.97 18.47
C PRO A 70 -2.73 -6.06 18.77
N LEU A 71 -2.12 -4.93 19.08
CA LEU A 71 -0.80 -4.91 19.72
C LEU A 71 -1.03 -5.02 21.22
N ASP A 72 -0.37 -5.98 21.85
CA ASP A 72 -0.27 -5.98 23.31
C ASP A 72 0.49 -4.72 23.70
N GLN A 73 -0.21 -3.78 24.33
CA GLN A 73 0.44 -2.62 24.91
C GLN A 73 1.14 -3.12 26.18
N PRO A 74 2.47 -3.03 26.29
CA PRO A 74 3.12 -3.32 27.56
C PRO A 74 2.50 -2.40 28.63
N ALA A 75 2.21 -2.98 29.80
CA ALA A 75 1.58 -2.31 30.94
C ALA A 75 2.37 -1.06 31.37
#